data_AF-A0A7C6W3E4-F1
#
_entry.id   AF-A0A7C6W3E4-F1
#
_cell.length_a   1.000
_cell.length_b   1.000
_cell.length_c   1.000
_cell.angle_alpha   90.00
_cell.angle_beta   90.00
_cell.angle_gamma   90.00
#
_symmetry.space_group_name_H-M   'P 1'
#
loop_
_entity.id
_entity.type
_entity.pdbx_description
1 polymer ?
#
loop_
_entity_poly.entity_id
_entity_poly.type
_entity_poly.pdbx_seq_one_letter_code
_entity_poly.pdbx_strand_id
1 'polypeptide(L)'
;FTAKTEVYAYSGTYKKNPVINTKDHYVTNVEPNLITESITVSGGKIIKGTPFYVFELNVDATFEMIAGSSSYKPVLVDIYGRRMLTSTGSVDLLPGVYVVESEQAHGSSGGSSQAKDSSVESITITVETEAAKQQRIDDFNNALSNIPTNLVYDNNNKELINVAQAKLDNLKPEEKLLVNIDKFNQLKQQFNNLGITYIENLINDIGNVDVDSNAKIALARNEYNNANTEIKESISNYEILLNAEFEFKQFELLSLENDIENIEEFETLDIFNLESVNELHDNYLEIVARYENLTSVDKPKVVNYQKVLTNIAEITEIILAHEVKININKIEEVREELNLVKITYDNYQTLNSINKTIITNSELIKLNELYDEYQIIIATRKEELYYFGVDNNYFKVENGKSSDIDKFLYEENEISKALKLESSTKITFTTNTNAKIIMMFSQGDSIKINGEIVNIEDGQIEIMLTEGEHLITRNQNPQARLIYMLIIENY
;
A
#
# COMPACT_ATOMS: atom_id res chain seq x y z
N PHE A 1 13.32 32.76 -24.87
CA PHE A 1 14.78 33.02 -24.94
C PHE A 1 14.96 34.53 -24.82
N THR A 2 15.54 35.13 -23.78
CA THR A 2 16.51 34.70 -22.75
C THR A 2 16.40 35.75 -21.62
N ALA A 3 15.88 35.43 -20.44
CA ALA A 3 16.61 34.94 -19.25
C ALA A 3 17.83 35.80 -18.84
N LYS A 4 17.68 36.57 -17.75
CA LYS A 4 18.59 36.52 -16.60
C LYS A 4 17.93 37.08 -15.35
N THR A 5 17.27 36.14 -14.69
CA THR A 5 16.82 36.09 -13.31
C THR A 5 17.97 36.34 -12.33
N GLU A 6 17.66 37.11 -11.31
CA GLU A 6 17.95 36.89 -9.89
C GLU A 6 19.01 35.82 -9.57
N VAL A 7 20.17 36.30 -9.12
CA VAL A 7 21.12 35.53 -8.32
C VAL A 7 20.98 36.05 -6.89
N TYR A 8 20.06 35.45 -6.14
CA TYR A 8 20.19 35.38 -4.68
C TYR A 8 21.08 34.18 -4.38
N ALA A 9 22.30 34.44 -3.93
CA ALA A 9 23.16 33.41 -3.34
C ALA A 9 24.04 34.03 -2.27
N TYR A 10 23.84 33.51 -1.05
CA TYR A 10 24.78 33.51 0.05
C TYR A 10 26.24 33.41 -0.44
N SER A 11 27.05 34.41 -0.11
CA SER A 11 28.49 34.21 0.07
C SER A 11 28.94 35.10 1.23
N GLY A 12 29.31 34.46 2.34
CA GLY A 12 29.83 35.10 3.54
C GLY A 12 31.20 35.71 3.31
N THR A 13 31.25 36.81 2.57
CA THR A 13 32.38 37.74 2.60
C THR A 13 31.83 39.12 2.89
N TYR A 14 32.07 39.60 4.12
CA TYR A 14 32.01 41.01 4.45
C TYR A 14 32.90 41.76 3.45
N LYS A 15 32.32 42.31 2.39
CA LYS A 15 32.96 43.43 1.71
C LYS A 15 32.89 44.58 2.69
N LYS A 16 34.03 44.86 3.33
CA LYS A 16 34.32 46.12 3.99
C LYS A 16 33.87 47.22 3.02
N ASN A 17 32.77 47.90 3.34
CA ASN A 17 32.21 48.90 2.43
C ASN A 17 33.29 49.92 2.09
N PRO A 18 33.47 50.28 0.81
CA PRO A 18 34.31 51.41 0.47
C PRO A 18 33.70 52.64 1.15
N VAL A 19 34.55 53.40 1.84
CA VAL A 19 34.19 54.70 2.39
C VAL A 19 33.78 55.59 1.22
N ILE A 20 32.48 55.73 0.97
CA ILE A 20 31.93 56.68 0.00
C ILE A 20 31.51 57.91 0.79
N ASN A 21 32.28 58.97 0.59
CA ASN A 21 32.03 60.31 1.10
C ASN A 21 30.94 60.95 0.21
N THR A 22 29.67 60.77 0.58
CA THR A 22 28.54 61.56 0.06
C THR A 22 27.86 62.23 1.24
N LYS A 23 27.53 63.52 1.12
CA LYS A 23 26.69 64.22 2.12
C LYS A 23 25.40 63.43 2.33
N ASP A 24 25.29 62.71 3.45
CA ASP A 24 24.08 62.02 3.86
C ASP A 24 22.98 63.07 4.09
N HIS A 25 22.06 63.18 3.14
CA HIS A 25 20.81 63.89 3.36
C HIS A 25 19.85 62.83 3.90
N TYR A 26 19.42 62.98 5.15
CA TYR A 26 18.38 62.13 5.72
C TYR A 26 17.15 62.17 4.80
N VAL A 27 16.49 61.03 4.61
CA VAL A 27 15.27 60.94 3.79
C VAL A 27 14.11 61.75 4.37
N THR A 28 14.19 62.12 5.65
CA THR A 28 13.21 62.96 6.34
C THR A 28 13.86 63.82 7.42
N ASN A 29 13.25 64.97 7.72
CA ASN A 29 13.58 65.82 8.87
C ASN A 29 12.60 65.61 10.05
N VAL A 30 11.68 64.65 9.93
CA VAL A 30 10.74 64.30 11.00
C VAL A 30 11.51 63.57 12.10
N GLU A 31 11.33 64.02 13.36
CA GLU A 31 11.94 63.40 14.53
C GLU A 31 11.38 61.97 14.73
N PRO A 32 12.23 60.95 14.91
CA PRO A 32 11.78 59.58 15.06
C PRO A 32 11.07 59.35 16.40
N ASN A 33 10.03 58.51 16.38
CA ASN A 33 9.47 57.96 17.61
C ASN A 33 10.38 56.84 18.12
N LEU A 34 10.96 57.01 19.30
CA LEU A 34 11.75 55.95 19.92
C LEU A 34 10.83 54.81 20.37
N ILE A 35 11.03 53.61 19.81
CA ILE A 35 10.26 52.42 20.13
C ILE A 35 11.04 51.61 21.17
N THR A 36 10.46 51.48 22.36
CA THR A 36 11.03 50.74 23.50
C THR A 36 10.22 49.50 23.88
N GLU A 37 8.98 49.40 23.38
CA GLU A 37 8.06 48.28 23.58
C GLU A 37 7.39 47.93 22.26
N SER A 38 6.86 46.71 22.14
CA SER A 38 6.15 46.29 20.93
C SER A 38 4.88 47.10 20.74
N ILE A 39 4.67 47.62 19.53
CA ILE A 39 3.54 48.47 19.21
C ILE A 39 2.83 48.03 17.93
N THR A 40 1.55 48.37 17.84
CA THR A 40 0.80 48.36 16.59
C THR A 40 0.31 49.77 16.30
N VAL A 41 0.68 50.30 15.14
CA VAL A 41 0.22 51.59 14.63
C VAL A 41 -0.94 51.33 13.68
N SER A 42 -2.10 51.91 13.97
CA SER A 42 -3.26 51.87 13.08
C SER A 42 -2.94 52.56 11.75
N GLY A 43 -3.40 51.97 10.66
CA GLY A 43 -3.13 52.45 9.31
C GLY A 43 -3.73 53.80 8.95
N GLY A 44 -3.33 54.31 7.79
CA GLY A 44 -3.80 55.55 7.21
C GLY A 44 -3.20 55.82 5.84
N LYS A 45 -3.60 56.95 5.25
CA LYS A 45 -3.03 57.42 3.98
C LYS A 45 -1.64 58.01 4.19
N ILE A 46 -0.71 57.65 3.32
CA ILE A 46 0.62 58.26 3.23
C ILE A 46 0.52 59.46 2.28
N ILE A 47 0.66 60.66 2.84
CA ILE A 47 0.51 61.92 2.11
C ILE A 47 1.85 62.30 1.47
N LYS A 48 1.77 62.92 0.30
CA LYS A 48 2.90 63.47 -0.45
C LYS A 48 3.91 64.22 0.44
N GLY A 49 5.19 63.82 0.37
CA GLY A 49 6.30 64.49 1.04
C GLY A 49 6.31 64.38 2.56
N THR A 50 5.42 63.56 3.13
CA THR A 50 5.34 63.32 4.58
C THR A 50 5.43 61.82 4.82
N PRO A 51 6.43 61.33 5.57
CA PRO A 51 6.48 59.93 5.93
C PRO A 51 5.26 59.56 6.78
N PHE A 52 4.77 58.35 6.63
CA PHE A 52 3.67 57.82 7.43
C PHE A 52 4.08 57.61 8.88
N TYR A 53 5.23 56.97 9.08
CA TYR A 53 5.77 56.70 10.40
C TYR A 53 7.29 56.75 10.35
N VAL A 54 7.89 57.46 11.29
CA VAL A 54 9.35 57.54 11.49
C VAL A 54 9.62 57.05 12.89
N PHE A 55 10.53 56.09 13.01
CA PHE A 55 10.80 55.44 14.28
C PHE A 55 12.27 55.08 14.45
N GLU A 56 12.71 55.02 15.69
CA GLU A 56 14.05 54.62 16.10
C GLU A 56 13.96 53.36 16.95
N LEU A 57 14.86 52.43 16.69
CA LEU A 57 15.05 51.20 17.43
C LEU A 57 16.43 51.21 18.09
N ASN A 58 16.47 50.91 19.38
CA ASN A 58 17.72 50.69 20.12
C ASN A 58 18.04 49.19 20.29
N VAL A 59 17.11 48.32 19.93
CA VAL A 59 17.21 46.87 19.98
C VAL A 59 16.75 46.30 18.64
N ASP A 60 17.11 45.04 18.37
CA ASP A 60 16.53 44.33 17.24
C ASP A 60 15.00 44.30 17.34
N ALA A 61 14.30 44.30 16.21
CA ALA A 61 12.86 44.17 16.17
C ALA A 61 12.40 43.49 14.88
N THR A 62 11.25 42.84 14.91
CA THR A 62 10.56 42.43 13.68
C THR A 62 9.54 43.49 13.31
N PHE A 63 9.61 43.97 12.08
CA PHE A 63 8.65 44.91 11.51
C PHE A 63 7.71 44.19 10.56
N GLU A 64 6.42 44.39 10.75
CA GLU A 64 5.37 43.92 9.87
C GLU A 64 4.54 45.09 9.37
N MET A 65 4.20 45.07 8.08
CA MET A 65 3.32 46.06 7.46
C MET A 65 2.22 45.34 6.71
N ILE A 66 1.00 45.86 6.82
CA ILE A 66 -0.11 45.53 5.94
C ILE A 66 -0.37 46.76 5.08
N ALA A 67 -0.12 46.65 3.78
CA ALA A 67 -0.39 47.72 2.84
C ALA A 67 -1.90 47.87 2.61
N GLY A 68 -2.36 49.11 2.49
CA GLY A 68 -3.75 49.41 2.13
C GLY A 68 -3.99 49.45 0.62
N SER A 69 -5.25 49.65 0.26
CA SER A 69 -5.69 49.72 -1.14
C SER A 69 -5.34 51.06 -1.80
N SER A 70 -4.12 51.18 -2.34
CA SER A 70 -3.67 52.35 -3.11
C SER A 70 -2.93 51.97 -4.40
N SER A 71 -2.90 52.88 -5.38
CA SER A 71 -2.20 52.66 -6.66
C SER A 71 -0.67 52.55 -6.53
N TYR A 72 -0.10 53.01 -5.42
CA TYR A 72 1.32 52.97 -5.10
C TYR A 72 1.56 52.24 -3.80
N LYS A 73 2.63 51.46 -3.73
CA LYS A 73 2.95 50.62 -2.57
C LYS A 73 3.66 51.44 -1.48
N PRO A 74 3.35 51.20 -0.20
CA PRO A 74 4.16 51.72 0.88
C PRO A 74 5.49 50.95 0.93
N VAL A 75 6.54 51.61 1.39
CA VAL A 75 7.87 51.03 1.59
C VAL A 75 8.35 51.34 3.00
N LEU A 76 9.08 50.39 3.59
CA LEU A 76 9.96 50.66 4.71
C LEU A 76 11.36 50.93 4.14
N VAL A 77 11.93 52.07 4.51
CA VAL A 77 13.32 52.42 4.23
C VAL A 77 14.05 52.71 5.54
N ASP A 78 15.37 52.61 5.52
CA ASP A 78 16.17 53.19 6.61
C ASP A 78 16.37 54.70 6.41
N ILE A 79 17.06 55.35 7.35
CA ILE A 79 17.31 56.80 7.32
C ILE A 79 18.10 57.28 6.09
N TYR A 80 18.74 56.37 5.35
CA TYR A 80 19.49 56.63 4.13
C TYR A 80 18.69 56.30 2.86
N GLY A 81 17.42 55.88 3.00
CA GLY A 81 16.53 55.56 1.88
C GLY A 81 16.74 54.18 1.27
N ARG A 82 17.50 53.30 1.92
CA ARG A 82 17.66 51.92 1.48
C ARG A 82 16.38 51.15 1.82
N ARG A 83 15.75 50.54 0.81
CA ARG A 83 14.51 49.78 0.99
C ARG A 83 14.77 48.49 1.77
N MET A 84 13.98 48.31 2.83
CA MET A 84 13.96 47.13 3.69
C MET A 84 12.76 46.23 3.38
N LEU A 85 11.60 46.84 3.08
CA LEU A 85 10.36 46.14 2.74
C LEU A 85 9.53 46.96 1.74
N THR A 86 8.77 46.29 0.88
CA THR A 86 7.83 46.92 -0.07
C THR A 86 6.47 46.23 0.01
N SER A 87 5.40 46.99 0.20
CA SER A 87 4.03 46.48 0.41
C SER A 87 3.91 45.64 1.69
N THR A 88 2.85 44.83 1.78
CA THR A 88 2.63 43.88 2.87
C THR A 88 3.77 42.89 3.03
N GLY A 89 4.25 42.70 4.25
CA GLY A 89 5.26 41.68 4.59
C GLY A 89 5.88 41.89 5.97
N SER A 90 6.92 41.09 6.26
CA SER A 90 7.67 41.11 7.52
C SER A 90 9.18 41.16 7.25
N VAL A 91 9.93 41.89 8.09
CA VAL A 91 11.39 42.00 8.01
C VAL A 91 12.00 42.23 9.39
N ASP A 92 13.13 41.59 9.68
CA ASP A 92 13.90 41.88 10.89
C ASP A 92 14.76 43.15 10.71
N LEU A 93 14.73 43.98 11.74
CA LEU A 93 15.40 45.27 11.81
C LEU A 93 16.44 45.25 12.93
N LEU A 94 17.58 45.86 12.64
CA LEU A 94 18.62 46.14 13.61
C LEU A 94 18.36 47.49 14.29
N PRO A 95 19.08 47.84 15.37
CA PRO A 95 19.04 49.19 15.91
C PRO A 95 19.33 50.24 14.83
N GLY A 96 18.50 51.27 14.75
CA GLY A 96 18.57 52.28 13.71
C GLY A 96 17.28 53.07 13.55
N VAL A 97 17.29 54.01 12.61
CA VAL A 97 16.15 54.86 12.30
C VAL A 97 15.54 54.43 10.97
N TYR A 98 14.22 54.29 10.97
CA TYR A 98 13.45 53.76 9.86
C TYR A 98 12.26 54.65 9.54
N VAL A 99 11.86 54.61 8.27
CA VAL A 99 10.83 55.46 7.70
C VAL A 99 9.89 54.62 6.86
N VAL A 100 8.60 54.74 7.15
CA VAL A 100 7.54 54.20 6.30
C VAL A 100 7.01 55.33 5.42
N GLU A 101 7.09 55.14 4.12
CA GLU A 101 6.72 56.15 3.13
C GLU A 101 6.15 55.53 1.84
N SER A 102 5.76 56.36 0.89
CA SER A 102 5.34 55.89 -0.44
C SER A 102 6.56 55.52 -1.27
N GLU A 103 6.49 54.47 -2.09
CA GLU A 103 7.60 54.06 -2.97
C GLU A 103 8.09 55.15 -3.95
N GLN A 104 7.28 56.20 -4.13
CA GLN A 104 7.55 57.40 -4.94
C GLN A 104 7.80 58.66 -4.11
N ALA A 105 8.16 58.55 -2.82
CA ALA A 105 8.36 59.70 -1.93
C ALA A 105 9.44 60.69 -2.43
N HIS A 106 10.46 60.20 -3.14
CA HIS A 106 11.62 60.98 -3.59
C HIS A 106 11.82 60.93 -5.12
N GLY A 107 10.88 61.48 -5.89
CA GLY A 107 11.02 61.62 -7.35
C GLY A 107 11.93 62.79 -7.77
N SER A 108 12.81 62.56 -8.76
CA SER A 108 13.73 63.55 -9.33
C SER A 108 13.07 64.48 -10.35
N SER A 109 13.37 65.78 -10.21
CA SER A 109 13.46 66.83 -11.24
C SER A 109 12.21 67.56 -11.75
N GLY A 110 12.31 68.90 -11.75
CA GLY A 110 11.76 69.77 -12.79
C GLY A 110 10.25 70.02 -12.78
N GLY A 111 9.77 70.87 -11.86
CA GLY A 111 8.53 71.62 -12.11
C GLY A 111 7.21 70.83 -12.09
N SER A 112 7.07 69.83 -11.22
CA SER A 112 5.85 69.47 -10.48
C SER A 112 6.11 68.11 -9.82
N SER A 113 6.67 68.15 -8.60
CA SER A 113 6.89 66.94 -7.79
C SER A 113 5.61 66.11 -7.78
N GLN A 114 5.64 64.87 -8.29
CA GLN A 114 4.49 63.95 -8.25
C GLN A 114 4.84 62.73 -7.40
N ALA A 115 5.17 62.95 -6.12
CA ALA A 115 4.98 61.90 -5.12
C ALA A 115 3.47 61.62 -5.01
N LYS A 116 3.08 60.34 -5.11
CA LYS A 116 1.68 59.90 -5.22
C LYS A 116 1.25 59.12 -3.98
N ASP A 117 -0.05 59.25 -3.67
CA ASP A 117 -0.65 58.74 -2.44
C ASP A 117 -0.50 57.21 -2.32
N SER A 118 -0.10 56.77 -1.13
CA SER A 118 -0.08 55.35 -0.73
C SER A 118 -0.89 55.17 0.55
N SER A 119 -1.03 53.94 1.05
CA SER A 119 -1.71 53.66 2.31
C SER A 119 -1.17 52.41 2.99
N VAL A 120 -1.27 52.39 4.31
CA VAL A 120 -1.05 51.22 5.17
C VAL A 120 -2.32 50.97 5.97
N GLU A 121 -2.65 49.71 6.23
CA GLU A 121 -3.76 49.29 7.10
C GLU A 121 -3.30 49.12 8.55
N SER A 122 -2.07 48.64 8.74
CA SER A 122 -1.42 48.57 10.04
C SER A 122 0.08 48.39 9.88
N ILE A 123 0.81 48.80 10.92
CA ILE A 123 2.21 48.46 11.12
C ILE A 123 2.32 47.83 12.50
N THR A 124 3.05 46.72 12.62
CA THR A 124 3.41 46.12 13.91
C THR A 124 4.93 46.11 14.03
N ILE A 125 5.44 46.60 15.15
CA ILE A 125 6.87 46.53 15.50
C ILE A 125 6.95 45.69 16.75
N THR A 126 7.58 44.52 16.64
CA THR A 126 7.80 43.62 17.77
C THR A 126 9.25 43.74 18.20
N VAL A 127 9.51 44.42 19.31
CA VAL A 127 10.88 44.59 19.82
C VAL A 127 11.37 43.30 20.46
N GLU A 128 12.64 42.96 20.23
CA GLU A 128 13.32 41.91 20.96
C GLU A 128 13.44 42.31 22.43
N THR A 129 13.00 41.43 23.34
CA THR A 129 13.10 41.69 24.77
C THR A 129 14.31 40.98 25.36
N GLU A 130 14.93 41.57 26.39
CA GLU A 130 16.00 40.90 27.15
C GLU A 130 15.52 39.56 27.75
N ALA A 131 14.23 39.46 28.07
CA ALA A 131 13.61 38.22 28.54
C ALA A 131 13.60 37.14 27.44
N ALA A 132 13.27 37.48 26.20
CA ALA A 132 13.26 36.55 25.07
C ALA A 132 14.68 36.05 24.73
N LYS A 133 15.67 36.96 24.77
CA LYS A 133 17.10 36.62 24.67
C LYS A 133 17.53 35.65 25.78
N GLN A 134 17.21 35.96 27.02
CA GLN A 134 17.57 35.09 28.15
C GLN A 134 16.90 33.72 28.04
N GLN A 135 15.65 33.66 27.58
CA GLN A 135 14.95 32.40 27.38
C GLN A 135 15.65 31.51 26.34
N ARG A 136 16.15 32.05 25.22
CA ARG A 136 16.89 31.25 24.22
C ARG A 136 18.18 30.67 24.81
N ILE A 137 18.90 31.48 25.60
CA ILE A 137 20.12 31.06 26.30
C ILE A 137 19.81 29.95 27.32
N ASP A 138 18.77 30.13 28.12
CA ASP A 138 18.35 29.16 29.13
C ASP A 138 17.88 27.85 28.47
N ASP A 139 17.11 27.92 27.38
CA ASP A 139 16.69 26.76 26.60
C ASP A 139 17.88 25.93 26.12
N PHE A 140 18.91 26.58 25.58
CA PHE A 140 20.13 25.89 25.16
C PHE A 140 20.88 25.27 26.34
N ASN A 141 21.08 26.03 27.42
CA ASN A 141 21.80 25.54 28.61
C ASN A 141 21.07 24.35 29.26
N ASN A 142 19.74 24.42 29.32
CA ASN A 142 18.90 23.32 29.81
C ASN A 142 19.06 22.08 28.91
N ALA A 143 18.93 22.22 27.59
CA ALA A 143 19.16 21.13 26.64
C ALA A 143 20.57 20.53 26.78
N LEU A 144 21.60 21.37 26.90
CA LEU A 144 22.99 20.93 27.09
C LEU A 144 23.19 20.17 28.40
N SER A 145 22.55 20.61 29.48
CA SER A 145 22.65 19.94 30.79
C SER A 145 21.97 18.57 30.84
N ASN A 146 20.97 18.34 29.97
CA ASN A 146 20.29 17.06 29.85
C ASN A 146 21.11 16.00 29.13
N ILE A 147 22.17 16.39 28.41
CA ILE A 147 23.07 15.44 27.75
C ILE A 147 23.98 14.78 28.82
N PRO A 148 23.97 13.44 28.96
CA PRO A 148 24.83 12.74 29.90
C PRO A 148 26.31 12.90 29.56
N THR A 149 27.18 12.87 30.57
CA THR A 149 28.64 12.88 30.35
C THR A 149 29.18 11.53 29.85
N ASN A 150 28.55 10.43 30.28
CA ASN A 150 28.89 9.08 29.85
C ASN A 150 27.93 8.67 28.73
N LEU A 151 28.27 9.08 27.51
CA LEU A 151 27.46 8.81 26.33
C LEU A 151 27.56 7.35 25.91
N VAL A 152 26.45 6.83 25.40
CA VAL A 152 26.37 5.59 24.62
C VAL A 152 25.72 5.91 23.27
N TYR A 153 26.06 5.14 22.23
CA TYR A 153 25.45 5.32 20.92
C TYR A 153 24.06 4.68 20.89
N ASP A 154 23.03 5.49 21.11
CA ASP A 154 21.63 5.09 21.07
C ASP A 154 20.73 6.23 20.56
N ASN A 155 19.46 5.92 20.31
CA ASN A 155 18.48 6.90 19.84
C ASN A 155 18.18 7.98 20.89
N ASN A 156 18.22 7.65 22.18
CA ASN A 156 17.90 8.62 23.23
C ASN A 156 18.94 9.76 23.28
N ASN A 157 20.22 9.41 23.29
CA ASN A 157 21.30 10.39 23.27
C ASN A 157 21.37 11.13 21.94
N LYS A 158 21.05 10.47 20.82
CA LYS A 158 20.90 11.12 19.51
C LYS A 158 19.87 12.26 19.57
N GLU A 159 18.70 12.01 20.14
CA GLU A 159 17.65 13.01 20.29
C GLU A 159 18.09 14.16 21.20
N LEU A 160 18.76 13.88 22.32
CA LEU A 160 19.28 14.93 23.20
C LEU A 160 20.29 15.85 22.49
N ILE A 161 21.19 15.28 21.67
CA ILE A 161 22.14 16.04 20.85
C ILE A 161 21.40 16.88 19.80
N ASN A 162 20.42 16.31 19.10
CA ASN A 162 19.63 17.02 18.09
C ASN A 162 18.84 18.18 18.70
N VAL A 163 18.23 17.99 19.86
CA VAL A 163 17.51 19.05 20.59
C VAL A 163 18.47 20.18 20.96
N ALA A 164 19.63 19.87 21.52
CA ALA A 164 20.63 20.88 21.87
C ALA A 164 21.16 21.62 20.63
N GLN A 165 21.38 20.91 19.51
CA GLN A 165 21.76 21.52 18.22
C GLN A 165 20.69 22.50 17.74
N ALA A 166 19.41 22.10 17.75
CA ALA A 166 18.32 22.97 17.33
C ALA A 166 18.20 24.23 18.20
N LYS A 167 18.44 24.11 19.51
CA LYS A 167 18.49 25.27 20.42
C LYS A 167 19.70 26.16 20.14
N LEU A 168 20.87 25.59 19.83
CA LEU A 168 22.06 26.33 19.42
C LEU A 168 21.85 27.09 18.10
N ASP A 169 21.17 26.48 17.13
CA ASP A 169 20.90 27.07 15.83
C ASP A 169 19.95 28.27 15.93
N ASN A 170 19.09 28.28 16.95
CA ASN A 170 18.17 29.38 17.26
C ASN A 170 18.85 30.57 17.99
N LEU A 171 20.09 30.42 18.48
CA LEU A 171 20.81 31.53 19.11
C LEU A 171 21.35 32.52 18.08
N LYS A 172 21.26 33.81 18.41
CA LYS A 172 21.91 34.89 17.64
C LYS A 172 23.44 34.89 17.85
N PRO A 173 24.24 35.47 16.95
CA PRO A 173 25.71 35.45 17.04
C PRO A 173 26.29 35.96 18.36
N GLU A 174 25.70 37.01 18.94
CA GLU A 174 26.10 37.58 20.22
C GLU A 174 25.70 36.72 21.43
N GLU A 175 24.61 35.95 21.30
CA GLU A 175 24.13 35.03 22.34
C GLU A 175 24.99 33.77 22.40
N LYS A 176 25.51 33.33 21.24
CA LYS A 176 26.47 32.22 21.13
C LYS A 176 27.74 32.45 21.95
N LEU A 177 28.12 33.71 22.20
CA LEU A 177 29.27 34.07 23.05
C LEU A 177 28.99 33.86 24.55
N LEU A 178 27.74 33.68 24.94
CA LEU A 178 27.29 33.58 26.34
C LEU A 178 27.05 32.13 26.79
N VAL A 179 27.21 31.15 25.89
CA VAL A 179 26.93 29.74 26.16
C VAL A 179 28.16 28.86 25.90
N ASN A 180 28.18 27.67 26.49
CA ASN A 180 29.31 26.75 26.37
C ASN A 180 29.22 25.87 25.10
N ILE A 181 29.48 26.48 23.95
CA ILE A 181 29.48 25.79 22.64
C ILE A 181 30.56 24.71 22.58
N ASP A 182 31.72 24.95 23.18
CA ASP A 182 32.82 24.00 23.17
C ASP A 182 32.44 22.68 23.86
N LYS A 183 31.74 22.74 25.00
CA LYS A 183 31.24 21.55 25.69
C LYS A 183 30.22 20.79 24.83
N PHE A 184 29.30 21.51 24.17
CA PHE A 184 28.34 20.87 23.26
C PHE A 184 29.06 20.15 22.11
N ASN A 185 30.02 20.81 21.46
CA ASN A 185 30.80 20.22 20.37
C ASN A 185 31.60 19.00 20.84
N GLN A 186 32.19 19.03 22.04
CA GLN A 186 32.88 17.87 22.62
C GLN A 186 31.94 16.68 22.82
N LEU A 187 30.73 16.90 23.36
CA LEU A 187 29.73 15.85 23.55
C LEU A 187 29.23 15.31 22.22
N LYS A 188 28.95 16.18 21.24
CA LYS A 188 28.57 15.79 19.88
C LYS A 188 29.65 14.93 19.22
N GLN A 189 30.91 15.36 19.32
CA GLN A 189 32.04 14.61 18.78
C GLN A 189 32.22 13.26 19.47
N GLN A 190 32.09 13.21 20.80
CA GLN A 190 32.13 11.96 21.55
C GLN A 190 31.03 10.99 21.11
N PHE A 191 29.78 11.48 20.97
CA PHE A 191 28.67 10.68 20.45
C PHE A 191 28.94 10.15 19.04
N ASN A 192 29.42 11.01 18.14
CA ASN A 192 29.75 10.61 16.77
C ASN A 192 30.87 9.57 16.73
N ASN A 193 31.92 9.72 17.54
CA ASN A 193 33.00 8.73 17.63
C ASN A 193 32.50 7.35 18.08
N LEU A 194 31.55 7.31 19.04
CA LEU A 194 30.92 6.06 19.46
C LEU A 194 30.13 5.42 18.32
N GLY A 195 29.37 6.22 17.55
CA GLY A 195 28.63 5.76 16.38
C GLY A 195 29.51 5.23 15.26
N ILE A 196 30.63 5.91 14.99
CA ILE A 196 31.65 5.45 14.03
C ILE A 196 32.16 4.08 14.46
N THR A 197 32.67 3.95 15.69
CA THR A 197 33.18 2.67 16.20
C THR A 197 32.13 1.56 16.15
N TYR A 198 30.89 1.86 16.53
CA TYR A 198 29.80 0.89 16.51
C TYR A 198 29.52 0.36 15.10
N ILE A 199 29.34 1.25 14.12
CA ILE A 199 29.04 0.89 12.73
C ILE A 199 30.24 0.18 12.09
N GLU A 200 31.47 0.66 12.33
CA GLU A 200 32.68 0.00 11.83
C GLU A 200 32.80 -1.43 12.36
N ASN A 201 32.47 -1.67 13.63
CA ASN A 201 32.44 -3.02 14.20
C ASN A 201 31.38 -3.90 13.53
N LEU A 202 30.16 -3.40 13.31
CA LEU A 202 29.12 -4.14 12.59
C LEU A 202 29.58 -4.54 11.17
N ILE A 203 30.26 -3.63 10.47
CA ILE A 203 30.80 -3.89 9.14
C ILE A 203 31.92 -4.94 9.21
N ASN A 204 32.82 -4.86 10.19
CA ASN A 204 33.89 -5.85 10.37
C ASN A 204 33.35 -7.23 10.75
N ASP A 205 32.27 -7.29 11.53
CA ASP A 205 31.63 -8.52 12.00
C ASP A 205 30.94 -9.31 10.89
N ILE A 206 30.70 -8.68 9.72
CA ILE A 206 30.24 -9.38 8.50
C ILE A 206 31.21 -10.54 8.21
N GLY A 207 32.51 -10.26 8.19
CA GLY A 207 33.55 -11.26 7.92
C GLY A 207 33.51 -11.75 6.47
N ASN A 208 33.72 -13.06 6.29
CA ASN A 208 33.59 -13.68 4.97
C ASN A 208 32.10 -13.85 4.62
N VAL A 209 31.75 -13.56 3.38
CA VAL A 209 30.36 -13.66 2.92
C VAL A 209 29.96 -15.12 2.65
N ASP A 210 28.88 -15.52 3.29
CA ASP A 210 28.29 -16.86 3.25
C ASP A 210 26.75 -16.80 3.40
N VAL A 211 26.11 -17.96 3.56
CA VAL A 211 24.64 -18.09 3.69
C VAL A 211 24.05 -17.32 4.89
N ASP A 212 24.82 -17.10 5.96
CA ASP A 212 24.35 -16.45 7.18
C ASP A 212 24.62 -14.93 7.18
N SER A 213 25.27 -14.43 6.13
CA SER A 213 25.73 -13.04 6.06
C SER A 213 24.62 -12.02 5.85
N ASN A 214 23.44 -12.42 5.34
CA ASN A 214 22.33 -11.52 5.03
C ASN A 214 21.93 -10.64 6.23
N ALA A 215 21.77 -11.25 7.41
CA ALA A 215 21.33 -10.54 8.60
C ALA A 215 22.37 -9.51 9.08
N LYS A 216 23.67 -9.84 8.97
CA LYS A 216 24.77 -8.95 9.36
C LYS A 216 24.89 -7.76 8.40
N ILE A 217 24.83 -8.02 7.10
CA ILE A 217 24.86 -7.00 6.05
C ILE A 217 23.68 -6.04 6.23
N ALA A 218 22.47 -6.57 6.40
CA ALA A 218 21.26 -5.76 6.60
C ALA A 218 21.35 -4.87 7.84
N LEU A 219 21.87 -5.40 8.96
CA LEU A 219 22.08 -4.63 10.18
C LEU A 219 23.08 -3.49 9.97
N ALA A 220 24.26 -3.79 9.42
CA ALA A 220 25.29 -2.79 9.15
C ALA A 220 24.79 -1.70 8.19
N ARG A 221 24.07 -2.07 7.13
CA ARG A 221 23.46 -1.13 6.18
C ARG A 221 22.40 -0.25 6.83
N ASN A 222 21.53 -0.82 7.68
CA ASN A 222 20.50 -0.05 8.38
C ASN A 222 21.13 0.99 9.32
N GLU A 223 22.11 0.58 10.14
CA GLU A 223 22.78 1.48 11.07
C GLU A 223 23.56 2.58 10.34
N TYR A 224 24.29 2.22 9.27
CA TYR A 224 24.93 3.21 8.41
C TYR A 224 23.92 4.21 7.84
N ASN A 225 22.80 3.75 7.29
CA ASN A 225 21.78 4.62 6.69
C ASN A 225 21.12 5.56 7.70
N ASN A 226 20.93 5.12 8.95
CA ASN A 226 20.31 5.90 10.02
C ASN A 226 21.28 6.90 10.69
N ALA A 227 22.58 6.75 10.46
CA ALA A 227 23.60 7.67 10.97
C ALA A 227 23.52 9.06 10.33
N ASN A 228 23.98 10.07 11.06
CA ASN A 228 24.11 11.43 10.55
C ASN A 228 25.27 11.54 9.54
N THR A 229 25.32 12.66 8.81
CA THR A 229 26.32 12.90 7.76
C THR A 229 27.75 12.82 8.28
N GLU A 230 28.06 13.41 9.44
CA GLU A 230 29.41 13.43 10.01
C GLU A 230 29.92 12.00 10.31
N ILE A 231 29.05 11.13 10.84
CA ILE A 231 29.38 9.72 11.08
C ILE A 231 29.59 9.00 9.74
N LYS A 232 28.66 9.13 8.79
CA LYS A 232 28.71 8.44 7.48
C LYS A 232 29.99 8.75 6.70
N GLU A 233 30.41 10.02 6.70
CA GLU A 233 31.63 10.48 6.02
C GLU A 233 32.92 10.00 6.70
N SER A 234 32.83 9.57 7.96
CA SER A 234 33.97 9.16 8.77
C SER A 234 34.16 7.62 8.86
N ILE A 235 33.20 6.83 8.36
CA ILE A 235 33.31 5.36 8.33
C ILE A 235 34.43 4.96 7.36
N SER A 236 35.52 4.41 7.91
CA SER A 236 36.72 4.09 7.12
C SER A 236 36.62 2.77 6.35
N ASN A 237 35.76 1.84 6.79
CA ASN A 237 35.60 0.51 6.21
C ASN A 237 34.31 0.34 5.39
N TYR A 238 33.68 1.44 4.96
CA TYR A 238 32.41 1.40 4.21
C TYR A 238 32.49 0.56 2.92
N GLU A 239 33.66 0.51 2.27
CA GLU A 239 33.89 -0.34 1.10
C GLU A 239 33.70 -1.83 1.38
N ILE A 240 33.96 -2.29 2.61
CA ILE A 240 33.73 -3.69 3.02
C ILE A 240 32.22 -3.99 2.98
N LEU A 241 31.37 -3.07 3.44
CA LEU A 241 29.92 -3.24 3.36
C LEU A 241 29.43 -3.32 1.91
N LEU A 242 29.92 -2.44 1.03
CA LEU A 242 29.55 -2.46 -0.38
C LEU A 242 29.98 -3.75 -1.07
N ASN A 243 31.21 -4.21 -0.80
CA ASN A 243 31.71 -5.47 -1.33
C ASN A 243 30.92 -6.65 -0.79
N ALA A 244 30.59 -6.66 0.50
CA ALA A 244 29.80 -7.73 1.09
C ALA A 244 28.40 -7.84 0.48
N GLU A 245 27.72 -6.72 0.26
CA GLU A 245 26.43 -6.68 -0.44
C GLU A 245 26.50 -7.23 -1.86
N PHE A 246 27.57 -6.87 -2.58
CA PHE A 246 27.80 -7.37 -3.92
C PHE A 246 28.11 -8.87 -3.93
N GLU A 247 29.03 -9.31 -3.07
CA GLU A 247 29.43 -10.71 -2.93
C GLU A 247 28.27 -11.59 -2.50
N PHE A 248 27.44 -11.14 -1.56
CA PHE A 248 26.30 -11.92 -1.07
C PHE A 248 25.30 -12.16 -2.19
N LYS A 249 25.04 -11.12 -2.99
CA LYS A 249 24.22 -11.23 -4.19
C LYS A 249 24.80 -12.19 -5.23
N GLN A 250 26.13 -12.23 -5.40
CA GLN A 250 26.75 -13.22 -6.29
C GLN A 250 26.67 -14.64 -5.72
N PHE A 251 26.86 -14.79 -4.41
CA PHE A 251 26.71 -16.06 -3.70
C PHE A 251 25.31 -16.64 -3.86
N GLU A 252 24.24 -15.84 -3.71
CA GLU A 252 22.86 -16.29 -3.91
C GLU A 252 22.61 -16.81 -5.32
N LEU A 253 23.15 -16.13 -6.34
CA LEU A 253 23.04 -16.56 -7.73
C LEU A 253 23.79 -17.88 -7.98
N LEU A 254 25.05 -17.97 -7.52
CA LEU A 254 25.86 -19.17 -7.68
C LEU A 254 25.26 -20.37 -6.93
N SER A 255 24.71 -20.16 -5.74
CA SER A 255 24.01 -21.21 -5.00
C SER A 255 22.79 -21.70 -5.78
N LEU A 256 21.99 -20.79 -6.34
CA LEU A 256 20.82 -21.18 -7.15
C LEU A 256 21.24 -21.95 -8.41
N GLU A 257 22.28 -21.51 -9.11
CA GLU A 257 22.82 -22.22 -10.27
C GLU A 257 23.33 -23.62 -9.90
N ASN A 258 24.03 -23.74 -8.77
CA ASN A 258 24.50 -25.02 -8.26
C ASN A 258 23.33 -25.96 -7.91
N ASP A 259 22.24 -25.43 -7.34
CA ASP A 259 21.07 -26.24 -7.01
C ASP A 259 20.32 -26.68 -8.28
N ILE A 260 20.29 -25.84 -9.32
CA ILE A 260 19.77 -26.22 -10.64
C ILE A 260 20.65 -27.30 -11.30
N GLU A 261 21.97 -27.26 -11.12
CA GLU A 261 22.88 -28.26 -11.68
C GLU A 261 22.82 -29.60 -10.94
N ASN A 262 22.63 -29.57 -9.62
CA ASN A 262 22.67 -30.76 -8.77
C ASN A 262 21.29 -31.35 -8.42
N ILE A 263 20.19 -30.69 -8.76
CA ILE A 263 18.84 -31.26 -8.55
C ILE A 263 18.73 -32.59 -9.29
N GLU A 264 18.09 -33.57 -8.65
CA GLU A 264 17.91 -34.91 -9.23
C GLU A 264 17.33 -34.81 -10.64
N GLU A 265 17.97 -35.54 -11.55
CA GLU A 265 17.56 -35.57 -12.94
C GLU A 265 16.24 -36.32 -13.07
N PHE A 266 15.32 -35.73 -13.84
CA PHE A 266 14.04 -36.36 -14.15
C PHE A 266 14.22 -37.77 -14.75
N GLU A 267 15.28 -38.01 -15.53
CA GLU A 267 15.51 -39.30 -16.19
C GLU A 267 15.74 -40.48 -15.24
N THR A 268 16.12 -40.22 -13.97
CA THR A 268 16.32 -41.27 -12.97
C THR A 268 15.12 -41.51 -12.07
N LEU A 269 14.07 -40.69 -12.20
CA LEU A 269 12.89 -40.72 -11.34
C LEU A 269 12.13 -42.05 -11.49
N ASP A 270 11.86 -42.71 -10.36
CA ASP A 270 10.91 -43.82 -10.32
C ASP A 270 9.48 -43.28 -10.42
N ILE A 271 8.97 -43.21 -11.65
CA ILE A 271 7.64 -42.69 -11.96
C ILE A 271 6.52 -43.50 -11.30
N PHE A 272 6.77 -44.70 -10.77
CA PHE A 272 5.76 -45.52 -10.09
C PHE A 272 5.62 -45.18 -8.61
N ASN A 273 6.55 -44.41 -8.03
CA ASN A 273 6.51 -44.00 -6.64
C ASN A 273 6.06 -42.54 -6.49
N LEU A 274 4.77 -42.34 -6.17
CA LEU A 274 4.20 -41.00 -5.99
C LEU A 274 4.90 -40.16 -4.92
N GLU A 275 5.42 -40.78 -3.85
CA GLU A 275 6.12 -40.04 -2.80
C GLU A 275 7.42 -39.42 -3.34
N SER A 276 8.22 -40.21 -4.07
CA SER A 276 9.43 -39.71 -4.73
C SER A 276 9.14 -38.67 -5.81
N VAL A 277 8.06 -38.84 -6.58
CA VAL A 277 7.63 -37.86 -7.58
C VAL A 277 7.29 -36.52 -6.92
N ASN A 278 6.53 -36.54 -5.82
CA ASN A 278 6.16 -35.32 -5.10
C ASN A 278 7.36 -34.65 -4.43
N GLU A 279 8.27 -35.43 -3.81
CA GLU A 279 9.50 -34.90 -3.22
C GLU A 279 10.34 -34.17 -4.28
N LEU A 280 10.52 -34.77 -5.46
CA LEU A 280 11.23 -34.12 -6.55
C LEU A 280 10.50 -32.86 -7.05
N HIS A 281 9.18 -32.93 -7.18
CA HIS A 281 8.37 -31.77 -7.57
C HIS A 281 8.56 -30.60 -6.60
N ASP A 282 8.51 -30.85 -5.30
CA ASP A 282 8.70 -29.85 -4.26
C ASP A 282 10.11 -29.23 -4.33
N ASN A 283 11.15 -30.04 -4.54
CA ASN A 283 12.52 -29.55 -4.74
C ASN A 283 12.64 -28.60 -5.95
N TYR A 284 11.97 -28.91 -7.07
CA TYR A 284 11.94 -28.00 -8.23
C TYR A 284 11.14 -26.72 -7.93
N LEU A 285 10.04 -26.80 -7.15
CA LEU A 285 9.26 -25.63 -6.75
C LEU A 285 10.04 -24.70 -5.82
N GLU A 286 10.90 -25.22 -4.95
CA GLU A 286 11.80 -24.41 -4.11
C GLU A 286 12.78 -23.59 -4.97
N ILE A 287 13.32 -24.18 -6.04
CA ILE A 287 14.16 -23.47 -7.03
C ILE A 287 13.36 -22.36 -7.72
N VAL A 288 12.11 -22.63 -8.13
CA VAL A 288 11.23 -21.61 -8.74
C VAL A 288 10.98 -20.46 -7.77
N ALA A 289 10.67 -20.75 -6.51
CA ALA A 289 10.45 -19.72 -5.50
C ALA A 289 11.68 -18.83 -5.30
N ARG A 290 12.88 -19.41 -5.26
CA ARG A 290 14.15 -18.66 -5.17
C ARG A 290 14.42 -17.81 -6.40
N TYR A 291 14.19 -18.35 -7.60
CA TYR A 291 14.32 -17.60 -8.85
C TYR A 291 13.35 -16.43 -8.92
N GLU A 292 12.10 -16.61 -8.49
CA GLU A 292 11.08 -15.57 -8.52
C GLU A 292 11.35 -14.41 -7.57
N ASN A 293 12.10 -14.64 -6.48
CA ASN A 293 12.56 -13.59 -5.57
C ASN A 293 13.72 -12.75 -6.13
N LEU A 294 14.34 -13.16 -7.24
CA LEU A 294 15.39 -12.37 -7.89
C LEU A 294 14.83 -11.12 -8.57
N THR A 295 15.66 -10.08 -8.64
CA THR A 295 15.32 -8.87 -9.39
C THR A 295 15.29 -9.15 -10.89
N SER A 296 14.58 -8.31 -11.66
CA SER A 296 14.55 -8.41 -13.12
C SER A 296 15.92 -8.27 -13.79
N VAL A 297 16.88 -7.64 -13.11
CA VAL A 297 18.27 -7.50 -13.58
C VAL A 297 19.07 -8.79 -13.37
N ASP A 298 18.70 -9.60 -12.38
CA ASP A 298 19.45 -10.80 -11.99
C ASP A 298 18.86 -12.08 -12.57
N LYS A 299 17.55 -12.14 -12.79
CA LYS A 299 16.87 -13.26 -13.46
C LYS A 299 17.55 -13.73 -14.76
N PRO A 300 18.02 -12.85 -15.66
CA PRO A 300 18.72 -13.26 -16.88
C PRO A 300 20.11 -13.88 -16.66
N LYS A 301 20.68 -13.78 -15.45
CA LYS A 301 22.01 -14.32 -15.12
C LYS A 301 21.95 -15.81 -14.79
N VAL A 302 20.85 -16.27 -14.21
CA VAL A 302 20.65 -17.69 -13.87
C VAL A 302 20.43 -18.48 -15.16
N VAL A 303 21.46 -19.22 -15.55
CA VAL A 303 21.39 -20.10 -16.72
C VAL A 303 20.57 -21.35 -16.40
N ASN A 304 20.06 -22.03 -17.43
CA ASN A 304 19.33 -23.32 -17.31
C ASN A 304 17.99 -23.31 -16.55
N TYR A 305 17.48 -22.16 -16.10
CA TYR A 305 16.15 -22.09 -15.47
C TYR A 305 15.01 -22.62 -16.37
N GLN A 306 15.15 -22.54 -17.70
CA GLN A 306 14.15 -23.14 -18.60
C GLN A 306 14.07 -24.67 -18.47
N LYS A 307 15.17 -25.36 -18.13
CA LYS A 307 15.18 -26.81 -17.86
C LYS A 307 14.31 -27.13 -16.64
N VAL A 308 14.37 -26.32 -15.60
CA VAL A 308 13.52 -26.43 -14.40
C VAL A 308 12.04 -26.37 -14.77
N LEU A 309 11.64 -25.38 -15.58
CA LEU A 309 10.23 -25.25 -15.99
C LEU A 309 9.75 -26.42 -16.84
N THR A 310 10.58 -26.92 -17.75
CA THR A 310 10.27 -28.12 -18.54
C THR A 310 10.10 -29.34 -17.64
N ASN A 311 11.02 -29.57 -16.71
CA ASN A 311 10.97 -30.72 -15.80
C ASN A 311 9.76 -30.65 -14.87
N ILE A 312 9.38 -29.47 -14.36
CA ILE A 312 8.15 -29.28 -13.57
C ILE A 312 6.92 -29.69 -14.38
N ALA A 313 6.83 -29.31 -15.65
CA ALA A 313 5.70 -29.68 -16.49
C ALA A 313 5.61 -31.20 -16.69
N GLU A 314 6.75 -31.86 -16.91
CA GLU A 314 6.83 -33.32 -17.05
C GLU A 314 6.45 -34.05 -15.74
N ILE A 315 6.95 -33.58 -14.60
CA ILE A 315 6.61 -34.12 -13.27
C ILE A 315 5.13 -33.91 -12.96
N THR A 316 4.56 -32.75 -13.30
CA THR A 316 3.12 -32.48 -13.14
C THR A 316 2.26 -33.46 -13.92
N GLU A 317 2.69 -33.84 -15.13
CA GLU A 317 1.99 -34.84 -15.94
C GLU A 317 2.05 -36.24 -15.30
N ILE A 318 3.15 -36.59 -14.62
CA ILE A 318 3.27 -37.84 -13.84
C ILE A 318 2.34 -37.82 -12.62
N ILE A 319 2.29 -36.69 -11.90
CA ILE A 319 1.36 -36.51 -10.75
C ILE A 319 -0.08 -36.71 -11.22
N LEU A 320 -0.46 -36.14 -12.37
CA LEU A 320 -1.78 -36.35 -12.97
C LEU A 320 -2.06 -37.83 -13.27
N ALA A 321 -1.07 -38.59 -13.75
CA ALA A 321 -1.22 -40.02 -13.99
C ALA A 321 -1.47 -40.81 -12.70
N HIS A 322 -0.80 -40.45 -11.60
CA HIS A 322 -1.09 -41.02 -10.28
C HIS A 322 -2.47 -40.62 -9.76
N GLU A 323 -2.90 -39.38 -9.98
CA GLU A 323 -4.25 -38.94 -9.63
C GLU A 323 -5.32 -39.75 -10.37
N VAL A 324 -5.13 -39.98 -11.68
CA VAL A 324 -5.99 -40.87 -12.48
C VAL A 324 -6.05 -42.26 -11.85
N LYS A 325 -4.90 -42.84 -11.52
CA LYS A 325 -4.81 -44.16 -10.88
C LYS A 325 -5.55 -44.21 -9.54
N ILE A 326 -5.37 -43.19 -8.70
CA ILE A 326 -6.07 -43.07 -7.42
C ILE A 326 -7.58 -42.99 -7.64
N ASN A 327 -8.03 -42.15 -8.57
CA ASN A 327 -9.45 -41.98 -8.85
C ASN A 327 -10.10 -43.24 -9.41
N ILE A 328 -9.44 -43.97 -10.32
CA ILE A 328 -9.92 -45.29 -10.80
C ILE A 328 -10.18 -46.22 -9.62
N ASN A 329 -9.27 -46.25 -8.64
CA ASN A 329 -9.38 -47.15 -7.48
C ASN A 329 -10.41 -46.66 -6.45
N LYS A 330 -10.61 -45.35 -6.35
CA LYS A 330 -11.60 -44.71 -5.47
C LYS A 330 -13.04 -44.89 -5.95
N ILE A 331 -13.27 -44.93 -7.26
CA ILE A 331 -14.63 -45.01 -7.80
C ILE A 331 -15.25 -46.39 -7.48
N GLU A 332 -16.31 -46.35 -6.67
CA GLU A 332 -17.11 -47.51 -6.26
C GLU A 332 -18.45 -47.59 -7.00
N GLU A 333 -19.14 -46.46 -7.19
CA GLU A 333 -20.45 -46.40 -7.88
C GLU A 333 -20.52 -45.23 -8.88
N VAL A 334 -20.69 -45.57 -10.17
CA VAL A 334 -20.67 -44.57 -11.27
C VAL A 334 -21.79 -43.53 -11.13
N ARG A 335 -22.98 -43.93 -10.67
CA ARG A 335 -24.14 -43.05 -10.53
C ARG A 335 -23.92 -41.94 -9.51
N GLU A 336 -23.20 -42.23 -8.44
CA GLU A 336 -22.88 -41.26 -7.38
C GLU A 336 -21.70 -40.36 -7.79
N GLU A 337 -20.80 -40.83 -8.65
CA GLU A 337 -19.53 -40.17 -8.98
C GLU A 337 -19.36 -39.80 -10.47
N LEU A 338 -20.46 -39.53 -11.20
CA LEU A 338 -20.47 -39.25 -12.65
C LEU A 338 -19.40 -38.25 -13.11
N ASN A 339 -19.23 -37.15 -12.36
CA ASN A 339 -18.23 -36.13 -12.69
C ASN A 339 -16.79 -36.63 -12.50
N LEU A 340 -16.53 -37.39 -11.44
CA LEU A 340 -15.21 -37.95 -11.17
C LEU A 340 -14.83 -38.97 -12.24
N VAL A 341 -15.77 -39.83 -12.66
CA VAL A 341 -15.57 -40.78 -13.76
C VAL A 341 -15.19 -40.05 -15.05
N LYS A 342 -15.96 -39.02 -15.42
CA LYS A 342 -15.68 -38.23 -16.62
C LYS A 342 -14.29 -37.59 -16.57
N ILE A 343 -13.98 -36.86 -15.51
CA ILE A 343 -12.70 -36.15 -15.36
C ILE A 343 -11.53 -37.14 -15.37
N THR A 344 -11.67 -38.27 -14.67
CA THR A 344 -10.63 -39.32 -14.63
C THR A 344 -10.35 -39.87 -16.02
N TYR A 345 -11.40 -40.15 -16.82
CA TYR A 345 -11.26 -40.61 -18.19
C TYR A 345 -10.63 -39.54 -19.09
N ASP A 346 -11.12 -38.30 -19.04
CA ASP A 346 -10.59 -37.20 -19.85
C ASP A 346 -9.10 -36.95 -19.53
N ASN A 347 -8.74 -36.89 -18.25
CA ASN A 347 -7.35 -36.75 -17.80
C ASN A 347 -6.48 -37.90 -18.33
N TYR A 348 -6.94 -39.14 -18.23
CA TYR A 348 -6.24 -40.28 -18.82
C TYR A 348 -5.98 -40.11 -20.32
N GLN A 349 -6.95 -39.59 -21.09
CA GLN A 349 -6.78 -39.39 -22.53
C GLN A 349 -5.65 -38.40 -22.84
N THR A 350 -5.47 -37.38 -22.00
CA THR A 350 -4.42 -36.36 -22.19
C THR A 350 -3.01 -36.85 -21.89
N LEU A 351 -2.85 -37.94 -21.13
CA LEU A 351 -1.53 -38.46 -20.77
C LEU A 351 -0.76 -38.97 -21.99
N ASN A 352 0.53 -38.69 -21.99
CA ASN A 352 1.49 -39.24 -22.94
C ASN A 352 1.66 -40.77 -22.73
N SER A 353 2.28 -41.44 -23.72
CA SER A 353 2.42 -42.90 -23.72
C SER A 353 3.24 -43.46 -22.56
N ILE A 354 4.21 -42.70 -22.03
CA ILE A 354 5.06 -43.12 -20.91
C ILE A 354 4.24 -43.08 -19.62
N ASN A 355 3.56 -41.96 -19.36
CA ASN A 355 2.79 -41.76 -18.14
C ASN A 355 1.57 -42.69 -18.05
N LYS A 356 0.99 -43.08 -19.19
CA LYS A 356 -0.05 -44.12 -19.24
C LYS A 356 0.39 -45.46 -18.65
N THR A 357 1.69 -45.77 -18.61
CA THR A 357 2.20 -47.04 -18.05
C THR A 357 2.07 -47.14 -16.53
N ILE A 358 1.88 -46.01 -15.82
CA ILE A 358 1.63 -45.97 -14.36
C ILE A 358 0.31 -46.67 -14.00
N ILE A 359 -0.64 -46.67 -14.94
CA ILE A 359 -1.95 -47.30 -14.84
C ILE A 359 -1.83 -48.73 -15.37
N THR A 360 -2.13 -49.70 -14.51
CA THR A 360 -2.07 -51.12 -14.87
C THR A 360 -3.15 -51.48 -15.88
N ASN A 361 -2.96 -52.58 -16.62
CA ASN A 361 -3.98 -53.07 -17.56
C ASN A 361 -5.33 -53.34 -16.88
N SER A 362 -5.33 -53.83 -15.64
CA SER A 362 -6.58 -54.04 -14.87
C SER A 362 -7.27 -52.73 -14.52
N GLU A 363 -6.52 -51.70 -14.14
CA GLU A 363 -7.06 -50.37 -13.87
C GLU A 363 -7.60 -49.72 -15.15
N LEU A 364 -6.92 -49.91 -16.28
CA LEU A 364 -7.39 -49.41 -17.58
C LEU A 364 -8.70 -50.10 -18.02
N ILE A 365 -8.82 -51.41 -17.82
CA ILE A 365 -10.08 -52.13 -18.07
C ILE A 365 -11.18 -51.55 -17.18
N LYS A 366 -10.92 -51.39 -15.88
CA LYS A 366 -11.88 -50.78 -14.95
C LYS A 366 -12.29 -49.38 -15.41
N LEU A 367 -11.34 -48.52 -15.78
CA LEU A 367 -11.61 -47.16 -16.26
C LEU A 367 -12.54 -47.16 -17.49
N ASN A 368 -12.29 -48.05 -18.46
CA ASN A 368 -13.14 -48.15 -19.64
C ASN A 368 -14.55 -48.64 -19.29
N GLU A 369 -14.68 -49.63 -18.40
CA GLU A 369 -15.99 -50.12 -17.93
C GLU A 369 -16.77 -49.02 -17.20
N LEU A 370 -16.11 -48.28 -16.30
CA LEU A 370 -16.71 -47.13 -15.62
C LEU A 370 -17.18 -46.06 -16.62
N TYR A 371 -16.38 -45.77 -17.64
CA TYR A 371 -16.72 -44.76 -18.64
C TYR A 371 -17.85 -45.23 -19.57
N ASP A 372 -17.88 -46.51 -19.96
CA ASP A 372 -18.98 -47.08 -20.74
C ASP A 372 -20.30 -47.01 -19.96
N GLU A 373 -20.28 -47.32 -18.66
CA GLU A 373 -21.44 -47.17 -17.78
C GLU A 373 -21.86 -45.69 -17.66
N TYR A 374 -20.91 -44.78 -17.47
CA TYR A 374 -21.16 -43.34 -17.48
C TYR A 374 -21.86 -42.89 -18.78
N GLN A 375 -21.40 -43.37 -19.94
CA GLN A 375 -22.03 -43.04 -21.23
C GLN A 375 -23.46 -43.59 -21.32
N ILE A 376 -23.70 -44.81 -20.85
CA ILE A 376 -25.05 -45.40 -20.82
C ILE A 376 -25.96 -44.59 -19.90
N ILE A 377 -25.51 -44.23 -18.71
CA ILE A 377 -26.28 -43.43 -17.75
C ILE A 377 -26.62 -42.09 -18.40
N ILE A 378 -25.65 -41.36 -18.94
CA ILE A 378 -25.89 -40.04 -19.54
C ILE A 378 -26.79 -40.12 -20.77
N ALA A 379 -26.65 -41.15 -21.60
CA ALA A 379 -27.49 -41.34 -22.78
C ALA A 379 -28.95 -41.73 -22.45
N THR A 380 -29.18 -42.38 -21.30
CA THR A 380 -30.51 -42.82 -20.86
C THR A 380 -31.14 -41.90 -19.82
N ARG A 381 -30.35 -41.05 -19.15
CA ARG A 381 -30.79 -40.09 -18.16
C ARG A 381 -31.75 -39.11 -18.81
N LYS A 382 -32.92 -38.98 -18.20
CA LYS A 382 -33.95 -38.06 -18.66
C LYS A 382 -34.34 -37.15 -17.52
N GLU A 383 -34.21 -35.85 -17.77
CA GLU A 383 -34.55 -34.82 -16.80
C GLU A 383 -35.78 -34.06 -17.26
N GLU A 384 -36.76 -33.95 -16.37
CA GLU A 384 -38.01 -33.25 -16.63
C GLU A 384 -38.23 -32.24 -15.52
N LEU A 385 -38.12 -30.96 -15.88
CA LEU A 385 -38.31 -29.84 -14.97
C LEU A 385 -39.73 -29.27 -15.12
N TYR A 386 -40.33 -28.95 -13.98
CA TYR A 386 -41.56 -28.17 -13.88
C TYR A 386 -41.38 -26.99 -12.94
N TYR A 387 -41.86 -25.82 -13.36
CA TYR A 387 -42.14 -24.67 -12.52
C TYR A 387 -43.37 -23.94 -13.07
N PHE A 388 -44.01 -23.10 -12.26
CA PHE A 388 -45.29 -22.53 -12.66
C PHE A 388 -45.15 -21.64 -13.92
N GLY A 389 -45.87 -22.00 -14.98
CA GLY A 389 -45.87 -21.27 -16.26
C GLY A 389 -44.92 -21.84 -17.32
N VAL A 390 -44.18 -22.92 -17.03
CA VAL A 390 -43.48 -23.69 -18.07
C VAL A 390 -44.45 -24.69 -18.73
N ASP A 391 -44.51 -24.68 -20.05
CA ASP A 391 -45.22 -25.71 -20.79
C ASP A 391 -44.33 -26.96 -20.85
N ASN A 392 -44.75 -28.04 -20.17
CA ASN A 392 -44.11 -29.34 -20.26
C ASN A 392 -45.20 -30.43 -20.41
N ASN A 393 -45.06 -31.31 -21.41
CA ASN A 393 -45.98 -32.41 -21.66
C ASN A 393 -45.82 -33.59 -20.68
N TYR A 394 -44.73 -33.60 -19.89
CA TYR A 394 -44.44 -34.64 -18.90
C TYR A 394 -45.31 -34.51 -17.64
N PHE A 395 -45.54 -33.28 -17.17
CA PHE A 395 -46.33 -33.01 -15.97
C PHE A 395 -47.70 -32.46 -16.32
N LYS A 396 -48.75 -33.19 -15.96
CA LYS A 396 -50.12 -32.70 -16.09
C LYS A 396 -50.59 -32.12 -14.76
N VAL A 397 -50.77 -30.80 -14.73
CA VAL A 397 -51.28 -30.08 -13.56
C VAL A 397 -52.75 -29.71 -13.76
N GLU A 398 -53.62 -30.24 -12.89
CA GLU A 398 -55.05 -29.94 -12.88
C GLU A 398 -55.38 -28.98 -11.72
N ASN A 399 -56.20 -27.97 -11.99
CA ASN A 399 -56.68 -26.98 -11.00
C ASN A 399 -55.54 -26.30 -10.21
N GLY A 400 -54.39 -26.08 -10.85
CA GLY A 400 -53.27 -25.35 -10.27
C GLY A 400 -53.50 -23.83 -10.31
N LYS A 401 -53.13 -23.12 -9.23
CA LYS A 401 -53.13 -21.65 -9.19
C LYS A 401 -51.74 -21.13 -8.85
N SER A 402 -51.40 -19.94 -9.31
CA SER A 402 -50.14 -19.29 -8.95
C SER A 402 -50.19 -18.58 -7.59
N SER A 403 -49.03 -18.49 -6.97
CA SER A 403 -48.63 -17.48 -5.97
C SER A 403 -47.42 -16.75 -6.49
N ASP A 404 -47.38 -15.44 -6.30
CA ASP A 404 -46.12 -14.73 -6.40
C ASP A 404 -45.22 -15.13 -5.22
N ILE A 405 -43.92 -15.26 -5.51
CA ILE A 405 -42.86 -15.52 -4.55
C ILE A 405 -41.72 -14.55 -4.80
N ASP A 406 -40.84 -14.41 -3.81
CA ASP A 406 -39.55 -13.78 -4.05
C ASP A 406 -38.78 -14.58 -5.11
N LYS A 407 -37.98 -13.88 -5.90
CA LYS A 407 -37.23 -14.48 -7.02
C LYS A 407 -36.39 -15.65 -6.52
N PHE A 408 -36.58 -16.81 -7.13
CA PHE A 408 -35.79 -18.01 -6.90
C PHE A 408 -35.03 -18.35 -8.19
N LEU A 409 -33.74 -18.62 -8.09
CA LEU A 409 -32.90 -18.96 -9.23
C LEU A 409 -32.60 -20.46 -9.21
N TYR A 410 -33.02 -21.17 -10.26
CA TYR A 410 -32.63 -22.57 -10.50
C TYR A 410 -31.85 -22.63 -11.81
N GLU A 411 -30.57 -22.99 -11.71
CA GLU A 411 -29.59 -22.84 -12.80
C GLU A 411 -29.64 -21.40 -13.37
N GLU A 412 -29.98 -21.25 -14.65
CA GLU A 412 -30.09 -19.95 -15.33
C GLU A 412 -31.56 -19.44 -15.39
N ASN A 413 -32.51 -20.14 -14.76
CA ASN A 413 -33.95 -19.82 -14.83
C ASN A 413 -34.42 -19.03 -13.60
N GLU A 414 -34.94 -17.81 -13.82
CA GLU A 414 -35.57 -16.99 -12.78
C GLU A 414 -37.04 -17.41 -12.58
N ILE A 415 -37.36 -17.96 -11.41
CA ILE A 415 -38.70 -18.41 -11.03
C ILE A 415 -39.28 -17.40 -10.04
N SER A 416 -40.37 -16.73 -10.42
CA SER A 416 -41.08 -15.73 -9.58
C SER A 416 -42.48 -16.15 -9.15
N LYS A 417 -42.91 -17.36 -9.54
CA LYS A 417 -44.23 -17.90 -9.21
C LYS A 417 -44.13 -19.34 -8.71
N ALA A 418 -44.86 -19.64 -7.65
CA ALA A 418 -45.04 -20.99 -7.13
C ALA A 418 -46.45 -21.52 -7.43
N LEU A 419 -46.56 -22.82 -7.69
CA LEU A 419 -47.83 -23.54 -7.79
C LEU A 419 -48.43 -23.78 -6.39
N LYS A 420 -49.62 -23.24 -6.14
CA LYS A 420 -50.41 -23.51 -4.94
C LYS A 420 -51.09 -24.87 -5.06
N LEU A 421 -50.77 -25.79 -4.15
CA LEU A 421 -51.44 -27.08 -4.07
C LEU A 421 -52.75 -26.96 -3.28
N GLU A 422 -53.82 -26.49 -3.91
CA GLU A 422 -55.16 -26.43 -3.31
C GLU A 422 -55.79 -27.83 -3.16
N SER A 423 -56.92 -27.94 -2.48
CA SER A 423 -57.62 -29.23 -2.27
C SER A 423 -57.97 -29.98 -3.56
N SER A 424 -58.15 -29.26 -4.66
CA SER A 424 -58.48 -29.81 -5.98
C SER A 424 -57.26 -29.95 -6.90
N THR A 425 -56.08 -29.47 -6.47
CA THR A 425 -54.88 -29.51 -7.31
C THR A 425 -54.33 -30.92 -7.38
N LYS A 426 -54.05 -31.38 -8.60
CA LYS A 426 -53.43 -32.68 -8.87
C LYS A 426 -52.27 -32.48 -9.84
N ILE A 427 -51.14 -33.11 -9.56
CA ILE A 427 -50.05 -33.24 -10.53
C ILE A 427 -49.91 -34.71 -10.83
N THR A 428 -50.06 -35.07 -12.11
CA THR A 428 -49.86 -36.45 -12.58
C THR A 428 -48.76 -36.50 -13.61
N PHE A 429 -47.89 -37.50 -13.49
CA PHE A 429 -46.81 -37.79 -14.42
C PHE A 429 -46.51 -39.29 -14.37
N THR A 430 -45.76 -39.79 -15.35
CA THR A 430 -45.38 -41.20 -15.43
C THR A 430 -43.88 -41.29 -15.56
N THR A 431 -43.24 -42.00 -14.63
CA THR A 431 -41.83 -42.34 -14.74
C THR A 431 -41.68 -43.63 -15.54
N ASN A 432 -40.77 -43.66 -16.52
CA ASN A 432 -40.54 -44.86 -17.35
C ASN A 432 -39.53 -45.82 -16.72
N THR A 433 -38.79 -45.37 -15.70
CA THR A 433 -37.88 -46.16 -14.89
C THR A 433 -37.90 -45.62 -13.46
N ASN A 434 -37.19 -46.27 -12.53
CA ASN A 434 -36.97 -45.68 -11.22
C ASN A 434 -36.34 -44.28 -11.38
N ALA A 435 -36.87 -43.32 -10.63
CA ALA A 435 -36.51 -41.93 -10.79
C ALA A 435 -36.29 -41.26 -9.44
N LYS A 436 -35.42 -40.26 -9.40
CA LYS A 436 -35.33 -39.36 -8.26
C LYS A 436 -36.20 -38.14 -8.51
N ILE A 437 -36.98 -37.76 -7.50
CA ILE A 437 -37.73 -36.51 -7.51
C ILE A 437 -37.10 -35.54 -6.54
N ILE A 438 -36.86 -34.31 -7.00
CA ILE A 438 -36.42 -33.17 -6.20
C ILE A 438 -37.47 -32.08 -6.32
N MET A 439 -38.05 -31.66 -5.20
CA MET A 439 -39.05 -30.60 -5.16
C MET A 439 -38.66 -29.53 -4.15
N MET A 440 -38.83 -28.27 -4.55
CA MET A 440 -38.56 -27.12 -3.70
C MET A 440 -39.84 -26.33 -3.45
N PHE A 441 -40.05 -25.88 -2.22
CA PHE A 441 -41.26 -25.24 -1.75
C PHE A 441 -40.95 -23.90 -1.06
N SER A 442 -41.80 -22.90 -1.28
CA SER A 442 -41.73 -21.61 -0.55
C SER A 442 -42.56 -21.64 0.74
N GLN A 443 -43.46 -22.61 0.89
CA GLN A 443 -44.34 -22.76 2.03
C GLN A 443 -44.90 -24.19 2.08
N GLY A 444 -45.23 -24.68 3.28
CA GLY A 444 -45.98 -25.92 3.53
C GLY A 444 -45.15 -26.94 4.31
N ASP A 445 -45.83 -27.80 5.08
CA ASP A 445 -45.14 -28.78 5.93
C ASP A 445 -45.14 -30.20 5.33
N SER A 446 -46.08 -30.51 4.43
CA SER A 446 -46.19 -31.83 3.82
C SER A 446 -47.12 -31.84 2.60
N ILE A 447 -46.92 -32.84 1.74
CA ILE A 447 -47.77 -33.18 0.60
C ILE A 447 -48.10 -34.66 0.61
N LYS A 448 -48.94 -35.10 -0.33
CA LYS A 448 -49.15 -36.52 -0.59
C LYS A 448 -48.57 -36.91 -1.93
N ILE A 449 -47.73 -37.94 -1.93
CA ILE A 449 -47.21 -38.59 -3.14
C ILE A 449 -47.77 -40.01 -3.15
N ASN A 450 -48.54 -40.34 -4.19
CA ASN A 450 -49.23 -41.63 -4.33
C ASN A 450 -50.14 -41.98 -3.13
N GLY A 451 -50.65 -40.95 -2.45
CA GLY A 451 -51.51 -41.08 -1.27
C GLY A 451 -50.76 -41.13 0.07
N GLU A 452 -49.45 -41.35 0.07
CA GLU A 452 -48.60 -41.33 1.26
C GLU A 452 -48.16 -39.92 1.63
N ILE A 453 -48.12 -39.61 2.93
CA ILE A 453 -47.71 -38.30 3.42
C ILE A 453 -46.19 -38.21 3.37
N VAL A 454 -45.67 -37.20 2.67
CA VAL A 454 -44.25 -36.87 2.61
C VAL A 454 -44.05 -35.49 3.21
N ASN A 455 -43.19 -35.40 4.22
CA ASN A 455 -42.88 -34.14 4.90
C ASN A 455 -41.93 -33.31 4.05
N ILE A 456 -42.09 -31.99 4.10
CA ILE A 456 -41.17 -31.04 3.48
C ILE A 456 -40.14 -30.66 4.55
N GLU A 457 -38.89 -31.02 4.34
CA GLU A 457 -37.78 -30.73 5.26
C GLU A 457 -36.92 -29.62 4.67
N ASP A 458 -36.71 -28.54 5.43
CA ASP A 458 -35.99 -27.34 4.98
C ASP A 458 -36.45 -26.77 3.62
N GLY A 459 -37.75 -26.89 3.34
CA GLY A 459 -38.35 -26.43 2.09
C GLY A 459 -38.17 -27.39 0.92
N GLN A 460 -37.57 -28.57 1.11
CA GLN A 460 -37.26 -29.54 0.06
C GLN A 460 -37.90 -30.91 0.31
N ILE A 461 -38.15 -31.63 -0.78
CA ILE A 461 -38.37 -33.08 -0.79
C ILE A 461 -37.40 -33.69 -1.79
N GLU A 462 -36.69 -34.73 -1.36
CA GLU A 462 -35.79 -35.52 -2.20
C GLU A 462 -35.98 -37.01 -1.89
N ILE A 463 -36.62 -37.74 -2.81
CA ILE A 463 -36.94 -39.16 -2.62
C ILE A 463 -36.78 -39.95 -3.93
N MET A 464 -36.70 -41.27 -3.79
CA MET A 464 -36.77 -42.20 -4.92
C MET A 464 -38.24 -42.57 -5.22
N LEU A 465 -38.57 -42.59 -6.50
CA LEU A 465 -39.82 -43.07 -7.06
C LEU A 465 -39.55 -44.35 -7.84
N THR A 466 -40.42 -45.34 -7.69
CA THR A 466 -40.43 -46.52 -8.55
C THR A 466 -41.02 -46.18 -9.91
N GLU A 467 -40.66 -46.90 -10.97
CA GLU A 467 -41.32 -46.79 -12.28
C GLU A 467 -42.86 -46.83 -12.18
N GLY A 468 -43.54 -45.95 -12.91
CA GLY A 468 -44.99 -45.98 -13.09
C GLY A 468 -45.67 -44.62 -12.97
N GLU A 469 -47.00 -44.65 -12.86
CA GLU A 469 -47.81 -43.45 -12.70
C GLU A 469 -47.69 -42.88 -11.27
N HIS A 470 -47.56 -41.56 -11.19
CA HIS A 470 -47.47 -40.85 -9.93
C HIS A 470 -48.50 -39.74 -9.81
N LEU A 471 -49.01 -39.57 -8.59
CA LEU A 471 -49.99 -38.54 -8.25
C LEU A 471 -49.51 -37.73 -7.04
N ILE A 472 -49.32 -36.43 -7.23
CA ILE A 472 -49.07 -35.49 -6.15
C ILE A 472 -50.34 -34.70 -5.85
N THR A 473 -50.70 -34.65 -4.56
CA THR A 473 -51.86 -33.90 -4.07
C THR A 473 -51.54 -33.20 -2.75
N ARG A 474 -52.41 -32.26 -2.36
CA ARG A 474 -52.30 -31.58 -1.06
C ARG A 474 -52.49 -32.56 0.10
N ASN A 475 -51.69 -32.41 1.15
CA ASN A 475 -51.95 -33.06 2.44
C ASN A 475 -52.83 -32.20 3.37
N GLN A 476 -52.35 -31.02 3.75
CA GLN A 476 -52.96 -30.22 4.82
C GLN A 476 -52.95 -28.70 4.54
N ASN A 477 -53.48 -27.93 5.50
CA ASN A 477 -53.38 -26.48 5.56
C ASN A 477 -52.35 -26.07 6.64
N PRO A 478 -51.52 -25.02 6.43
CA PRO A 478 -51.44 -24.22 5.21
C PRO A 478 -50.98 -25.04 4.01
N GLN A 479 -51.54 -24.74 2.84
CA GLN A 479 -51.25 -25.49 1.63
C GLN A 479 -49.83 -25.23 1.14
N ALA A 480 -49.19 -26.27 0.62
CA ALA A 480 -47.84 -26.17 0.09
C ALA A 480 -47.78 -25.35 -1.21
N ARG A 481 -46.66 -24.64 -1.41
CA ARG A 481 -46.38 -23.80 -2.58
C ARG A 481 -45.11 -24.28 -3.27
N LEU A 482 -45.28 -25.07 -4.32
CA LEU A 482 -44.19 -25.67 -5.09
C LEU A 482 -43.53 -24.62 -5.99
N ILE A 483 -42.24 -24.36 -5.79
CA ILE A 483 -41.41 -23.49 -6.63
C ILE A 483 -41.05 -24.22 -7.92
N TYR A 484 -40.39 -25.37 -7.79
CA TYR A 484 -40.05 -26.25 -8.91
C TYR A 484 -40.08 -27.72 -8.48
N MET A 485 -40.17 -28.59 -9.48
CA MET A 485 -40.05 -30.03 -9.36
C MET A 485 -39.17 -30.54 -10.50
N LEU A 486 -38.14 -31.30 -10.17
CA LEU A 486 -37.26 -31.98 -11.12
C LEU A 486 -37.44 -33.48 -10.94
N ILE A 487 -37.68 -34.18 -12.06
CA ILE A 487 -37.62 -35.64 -12.13
C ILE A 487 -36.37 -36.01 -12.90
N ILE A 488 -35.57 -36.91 -12.33
CA ILE A 488 -34.42 -37.51 -12.98
C ILE A 488 -34.72 -39.01 -13.13
N GLU A 489 -35.14 -39.43 -14.32
CA GLU A 489 -35.29 -40.86 -14.66
C GLU A 489 -33.91 -41.47 -14.96
N ASN A 490 -33.77 -42.76 -14.66
CA ASN A 490 -32.48 -43.47 -14.70
C ASN A 490 -31.43 -42.80 -13.81
N TYR A 491 -31.87 -42.35 -12.62
CA TYR A 491 -31.01 -41.79 -11.56
C TYR A 491 -30.00 -42.83 -11.09
#